data_AF-A0A127F2D1-F1
#
_entry.id   AF-A0A127F2D1-F1
#
_cell.length_a   1.000
_cell.length_b   1.000
_cell.length_c   1.000
_cell.angle_alpha   90.00
_cell.angle_beta   90.00
_cell.angle_gamma   90.00
#
_symmetry.space_group_name_H-M   'P 1'
#
loop_
_entity.id
_entity.type
_entity.pdbx_description
1 polymer ?
#
loop_
_entity_poly.entity_id
_entity_poly.type
_entity_poly.pdbx_seq_one_letter_code
_entity_poly.pdbx_strand_id
1 'polypeptide(L)'
;MSRAAAEYVAAQRINADHPEAHTALGTFSAQRGLPMEAEQEYRAALKLSPQFAAAAVNPADLLSEIGREYDGEEILLAAIAKLPPDAALRHALGLTCTRLKQTDNALIAVQTATDLDPPNAMYACVYAVALHSAGRVDQALAVLEQALSRRRIEIYCWR
;
A
#
# COMPACT_ATOMS: atom_id res chain seq x y z
N MET A 1 -17.97 -18.57 14.14
CA MET A 1 -17.67 -17.16 14.46
C MET A 1 -17.70 -16.99 15.97
N SER A 2 -16.73 -16.27 16.55
CA SER A 2 -16.77 -15.91 17.97
C SER A 2 -17.75 -14.75 18.21
N ARG A 3 -18.26 -14.63 19.44
CA ARG A 3 -19.13 -13.51 19.84
C ARG A 3 -18.48 -12.14 19.60
N ALA A 4 -17.19 -12.02 19.92
CA ALA A 4 -16.42 -10.80 19.68
C ALA A 4 -16.34 -10.42 18.19
N ALA A 5 -16.21 -11.40 17.28
CA ALA A 5 -16.24 -11.16 15.84
C ALA A 5 -17.59 -10.60 15.38
N ALA A 6 -18.69 -11.14 15.91
CA ALA A 6 -20.03 -10.66 15.57
C ALA A 6 -20.29 -9.25 16.11
N GLU A 7 -19.87 -8.96 17.34
CA GLU A 7 -19.98 -7.62 17.95
C GLU A 7 -19.14 -6.58 17.19
N TYR A 8 -17.92 -6.93 16.77
CA TYR A 8 -17.08 -6.07 15.94
C TYR A 8 -17.74 -5.74 14.59
N VAL A 9 -18.24 -6.76 13.88
CA VAL A 9 -18.93 -6.55 12.60
C VAL A 9 -20.17 -5.68 12.78
N ALA A 10 -20.97 -5.93 13.82
CA ALA A 10 -22.14 -5.12 14.12
C ALA A 10 -21.77 -3.65 14.38
N ALA A 11 -20.70 -3.41 15.14
CA ALA A 11 -20.22 -2.05 15.41
C ALA A 11 -19.80 -1.32 14.13
N GLN A 12 -19.05 -1.98 13.24
CA GLN A 12 -18.66 -1.37 11.96
C GLN A 12 -19.85 -1.10 11.04
N ARG A 13 -20.87 -1.99 11.06
CA ARG A 13 -22.07 -1.83 10.23
C ARG A 13 -22.94 -0.63 10.63
N ILE A 14 -22.79 -0.09 11.84
CA ILE A 14 -23.45 1.16 12.25
C ILE A 14 -22.95 2.33 11.40
N ASN A 15 -21.68 2.31 10.97
CA ASN A 15 -21.05 3.35 10.16
C ASN A 15 -20.83 2.87 8.70
N ALA A 16 -21.73 2.03 8.17
CA ALA A 16 -21.58 1.46 6.82
C ALA A 16 -21.71 2.49 5.68
N ASP A 17 -22.00 3.75 5.98
CA ASP A 17 -21.93 4.87 5.05
C ASP A 17 -20.52 5.48 4.94
N HIS A 18 -19.57 5.03 5.76
CA HIS A 18 -18.19 5.49 5.76
C HIS A 18 -17.26 4.48 5.03
N PRO A 19 -16.37 4.94 4.14
CA PRO A 19 -15.43 4.06 3.45
C PRO A 19 -14.47 3.36 4.42
N GLU A 20 -14.10 3.99 5.54
CA GLU A 20 -13.24 3.43 6.57
C GLU A 20 -13.84 2.19 7.23
N ALA A 21 -15.15 2.18 7.48
CA ALA A 21 -15.84 1.04 8.10
C ALA A 21 -15.83 -0.17 7.16
N HIS A 22 -16.08 0.06 5.87
CA HIS A 22 -15.96 -0.95 4.83
C HIS A 22 -14.52 -1.46 4.67
N THR A 23 -13.52 -0.58 4.68
CA THR A 23 -12.11 -1.00 4.67
C THR A 23 -11.77 -1.84 5.90
N ALA A 24 -12.23 -1.45 7.09
CA ALA A 24 -12.01 -2.20 8.34
C ALA A 24 -12.68 -3.58 8.33
N LEU A 25 -13.89 -3.69 7.78
CA LEU A 25 -14.57 -4.97 7.55
C LEU A 25 -13.82 -5.83 6.53
N GLY A 26 -13.35 -5.23 5.44
CA GLY A 26 -12.56 -5.91 4.42
C GLY A 26 -11.28 -6.51 5.00
N THR A 27 -10.52 -5.73 5.78
CA THR A 27 -9.32 -6.19 6.46
C THR A 27 -9.62 -7.29 7.47
N PHE A 28 -10.72 -7.18 8.21
CA PHE A 28 -11.17 -8.22 9.13
C PHE A 28 -11.53 -9.53 8.43
N SER A 29 -12.21 -9.48 7.29
CA SER A 29 -12.53 -10.67 6.48
C SER A 29 -11.27 -11.29 5.86
N ALA A 30 -10.33 -10.46 5.38
CA ALA A 30 -9.05 -10.93 4.84
C ALA A 30 -8.26 -11.73 5.89
N GLN A 31 -8.12 -11.18 7.11
CA GLN A 31 -7.44 -11.85 8.23
C GLN A 31 -8.08 -13.19 8.64
N ARG A 32 -9.35 -13.42 8.27
CA ARG A 32 -10.08 -14.65 8.54
C ARG A 32 -10.04 -15.64 7.38
N GLY A 33 -9.29 -15.35 6.32
CA GLY A 33 -9.21 -16.18 5.12
C GLY A 33 -10.49 -16.16 4.29
N LEU A 34 -11.22 -15.03 4.30
CA LEU A 34 -12.47 -14.83 3.55
C LEU A 34 -12.24 -13.77 2.46
N PRO A 35 -11.44 -14.07 1.41
CA PRO A 35 -11.01 -13.09 0.43
C PRO A 35 -12.17 -12.51 -0.40
N MET A 36 -13.20 -13.31 -0.69
CA MET A 36 -14.37 -12.83 -1.44
C MET A 36 -15.19 -11.80 -0.65
N GLU A 37 -15.39 -12.04 0.66
CA GLU A 37 -16.06 -11.08 1.54
C GLU A 37 -15.23 -9.80 1.65
N ALA A 38 -13.91 -9.94 1.80
CA ALA A 38 -12.99 -8.81 1.89
C ALA A 38 -13.02 -7.93 0.63
N GLU A 39 -12.98 -8.56 -0.55
CA GLU A 39 -13.07 -7.85 -1.83
C GLU A 39 -14.41 -7.10 -1.98
N GLN A 40 -15.52 -7.68 -1.52
CA GLN A 40 -16.83 -7.01 -1.53
C GLN A 40 -16.84 -5.75 -0.67
N GLU A 41 -16.26 -5.82 0.53
CA GLU A 41 -16.18 -4.66 1.43
C GLU A 41 -15.25 -3.58 0.88
N TYR A 42 -14.09 -3.93 0.33
CA TYR A 42 -13.21 -2.96 -0.32
C TYR A 42 -13.86 -2.28 -1.54
N ARG A 43 -14.61 -3.03 -2.35
CA ARG A 43 -15.40 -2.47 -3.45
C ARG A 43 -16.47 -1.50 -2.95
N ALA A 44 -17.10 -1.77 -1.81
CA ALA A 44 -18.05 -0.84 -1.19
C ALA A 44 -17.35 0.44 -0.73
N ALA A 45 -16.17 0.33 -0.10
CA ALA A 45 -15.37 1.49 0.29
C ALA A 45 -15.00 2.37 -0.91
N LEU A 46 -14.53 1.78 -2.01
CA LEU A 46 -14.20 2.49 -3.26
C LEU A 46 -15.44 3.14 -3.93
N LYS A 47 -16.63 2.56 -3.77
CA LYS A 47 -17.87 3.16 -4.28
C LYS A 47 -18.29 4.39 -3.47
N LEU A 48 -18.14 4.34 -2.15
CA LEU A 48 -18.47 5.46 -1.26
C LEU A 48 -17.49 6.61 -1.43
N SER A 49 -16.20 6.29 -1.51
CA SER A 49 -15.15 7.29 -1.70
C SER A 49 -14.11 6.76 -2.68
N PRO A 50 -14.28 7.06 -3.99
CA PRO A 50 -13.29 6.72 -5.01
C PRO A 50 -11.91 7.36 -4.75
N GLN A 51 -11.88 8.37 -3.87
CA GLN A 51 -10.69 9.11 -3.47
C GLN A 51 -9.97 8.60 -2.23
N PHE A 52 -10.46 7.51 -1.64
CA PHE A 52 -9.84 6.93 -0.47
C PHE A 52 -8.73 5.94 -0.86
N ALA A 53 -7.49 6.40 -0.87
CA ALA A 53 -6.33 5.61 -1.31
C ALA A 53 -6.20 4.26 -0.58
N ALA A 54 -6.51 4.20 0.72
CA ALA A 54 -6.47 2.96 1.49
C ALA A 54 -7.44 1.89 0.96
N ALA A 55 -8.56 2.30 0.36
CA ALA A 55 -9.50 1.38 -0.28
C ALA A 55 -9.01 0.85 -1.64
N ALA A 56 -7.89 1.35 -2.18
CA ALA A 56 -7.20 0.76 -3.34
C ALA A 56 -5.97 -0.06 -2.93
N VAL A 57 -5.21 0.37 -1.91
CA VAL A 57 -4.03 -0.36 -1.40
C VAL A 57 -4.44 -1.71 -0.81
N ASN A 58 -5.40 -1.73 0.12
CA ASN A 58 -5.79 -2.94 0.83
C ASN A 58 -6.33 -4.08 -0.07
N PRO A 59 -7.17 -3.82 -1.10
CA PRO A 59 -7.54 -4.89 -2.03
C PRO A 59 -6.36 -5.35 -2.89
N ALA A 60 -5.42 -4.49 -3.26
CA ALA A 60 -4.25 -4.91 -4.03
C ALA A 60 -3.32 -5.84 -3.23
N ASP A 61 -3.16 -5.58 -1.92
CA ASP A 61 -2.45 -6.47 -1.00
C ASP A 61 -3.18 -7.83 -0.87
N LEU A 62 -4.50 -7.82 -0.66
CA LEU A 62 -5.30 -9.04 -0.62
C LEU A 62 -5.19 -9.85 -1.92
N LEU A 63 -5.27 -9.18 -3.08
CA LEU A 63 -5.16 -9.81 -4.39
C LEU A 63 -3.77 -10.43 -4.59
N SER A 64 -2.72 -9.78 -4.09
CA SER A 64 -1.37 -10.36 -4.06
C SER A 64 -1.30 -11.62 -3.19
N GLU A 65 -1.94 -11.64 -2.02
CA GLU A 65 -1.95 -12.81 -1.13
C GLU A 65 -2.61 -14.05 -1.77
N ILE A 66 -3.54 -13.83 -2.70
CA ILE A 66 -4.26 -14.91 -3.41
C ILE A 66 -3.77 -15.14 -4.84
N GLY A 67 -2.62 -14.58 -5.23
CA GLY A 67 -1.98 -14.81 -6.53
C GLY A 67 -2.70 -14.15 -7.72
N ARG A 68 -3.39 -13.04 -7.47
CA ARG A 68 -4.10 -12.23 -8.47
C ARG A 68 -3.41 -10.86 -8.65
N GLU A 69 -2.10 -10.87 -8.85
CA GLU A 69 -1.29 -9.64 -8.86
C GLU A 69 -1.71 -8.65 -9.97
N TYR A 70 -2.11 -9.14 -11.15
CA TYR A 70 -2.58 -8.29 -12.25
C TYR A 70 -3.86 -7.52 -11.90
N ASP A 71 -4.78 -8.15 -11.17
CA ASP A 71 -6.00 -7.48 -10.72
C ASP A 71 -5.66 -6.39 -9.69
N GLY A 72 -4.67 -6.66 -8.83
CA GLY A 72 -4.15 -5.66 -7.88
C GLY A 72 -3.47 -4.48 -8.59
N GLU A 73 -2.68 -4.76 -9.64
CA GLU A 73 -2.05 -3.74 -10.48
C GLU A 73 -3.12 -2.83 -11.13
N GLU A 74 -4.17 -3.41 -11.70
CA GLU A 74 -5.25 -2.65 -12.34
C GLU A 74 -5.94 -1.69 -11.37
N ILE A 75 -6.27 -2.15 -10.15
CA ILE A 75 -6.88 -1.32 -9.11
C ILE A 75 -5.97 -0.15 -8.74
N LEU A 76 -4.68 -0.40 -8.54
CA LEU A 76 -3.71 0.62 -8.16
C LEU A 76 -3.52 1.65 -9.27
N LEU A 77 -3.38 1.22 -10.52
CA LEU A 77 -3.26 2.12 -11.67
C LEU A 77 -4.52 2.98 -11.84
N ALA A 78 -5.72 2.39 -11.68
CA ALA A 78 -6.97 3.12 -11.74
C ALA A 78 -7.10 4.18 -10.64
N ALA A 79 -6.60 3.90 -9.43
CA ALA A 79 -6.52 4.86 -8.34
C ALA A 79 -5.50 5.96 -8.63
N ILE A 80 -4.27 5.61 -9.02
CA ILE A 80 -3.19 6.58 -9.33
C ILE A 80 -3.61 7.55 -10.44
N ALA A 81 -4.41 7.11 -11.41
CA ALA A 81 -4.90 7.96 -12.50
C ALA A 81 -5.92 9.04 -12.06
N LYS A 82 -6.58 8.86 -10.91
CA LYS A 82 -7.67 9.73 -10.45
C LYS A 82 -7.31 10.56 -9.23
N LEU A 83 -6.34 10.11 -8.45
CA LEU A 83 -6.02 10.69 -7.15
C LEU A 83 -4.84 11.65 -7.22
N PRO A 84 -4.76 12.63 -6.30
CA PRO A 84 -3.54 13.37 -6.08
C PRO A 84 -2.35 12.41 -5.86
N PRO A 85 -1.12 12.82 -6.18
CA PRO A 85 0.06 12.00 -5.94
C PRO A 85 0.10 11.50 -4.49
N ASP A 86 0.17 10.18 -4.32
CA ASP A 86 0.12 9.51 -3.02
C ASP A 86 1.25 8.45 -2.95
N ALA A 87 2.07 8.56 -1.91
CA ALA A 87 3.25 7.70 -1.74
C ALA A 87 2.87 6.25 -1.46
N ALA A 88 1.76 5.99 -0.74
CA ALA A 88 1.32 4.65 -0.40
C ALA A 88 0.81 3.90 -1.64
N LEU A 89 0.06 4.56 -2.53
CA LEU A 89 -0.35 3.98 -3.82
C LEU A 89 0.86 3.61 -4.69
N ARG A 90 1.85 4.51 -4.77
CA ARG A 90 3.08 4.27 -5.54
C ARG A 90 3.91 3.13 -4.96
N HIS A 91 4.00 3.05 -3.64
CA HIS A 91 4.68 1.97 -2.94
C HIS A 91 3.99 0.62 -3.20
N ALA A 92 2.66 0.56 -3.04
CA ALA A 92 1.88 -0.64 -3.31
C ALA A 92 2.05 -1.11 -4.76
N LEU A 93 2.01 -0.20 -5.73
CA LEU A 93 2.24 -0.52 -7.14
C LEU A 93 3.65 -1.09 -7.35
N GLY A 94 4.66 -0.50 -6.70
CA GLY A 94 6.03 -0.99 -6.75
C GLY A 94 6.17 -2.44 -6.28
N LEU A 95 5.57 -2.78 -5.13
CA LEU A 95 5.56 -4.15 -4.61
C LEU A 95 4.84 -5.12 -5.55
N THR A 96 3.69 -4.71 -6.11
CA THR A 96 2.93 -5.52 -7.08
C THR A 96 3.75 -5.77 -8.35
N CYS A 97 4.36 -4.74 -8.93
CA CYS A 97 5.24 -4.87 -10.10
C CYS A 97 6.48 -5.76 -9.80
N THR A 98 7.04 -5.72 -8.59
CA THR A 98 8.11 -6.64 -8.18
C THR A 98 7.65 -8.10 -8.23
N ARG A 99 6.45 -8.42 -7.72
CA ARG A 99 5.90 -9.79 -7.77
C ARG A 99 5.63 -10.23 -9.21
N LEU A 100 5.18 -9.31 -10.06
CA LEU A 100 4.99 -9.51 -11.50
C LEU A 100 6.31 -9.57 -12.31
N LYS A 101 7.47 -9.38 -11.67
CA LYS A 101 8.79 -9.30 -12.32
C LYS A 101 8.90 -8.18 -13.36
N GLN A 102 8.08 -7.15 -13.24
CA GLN A 102 8.15 -5.94 -14.05
C GLN A 102 9.17 -4.98 -13.43
N THR A 103 10.46 -5.32 -13.55
CA THR A 103 11.55 -4.63 -12.83
C THR A 103 11.58 -3.12 -13.06
N ASP A 104 11.41 -2.66 -14.29
CA ASP A 104 11.47 -1.23 -14.60
C ASP A 104 10.29 -0.46 -14.00
N ASN A 105 9.07 -1.00 -14.11
CA ASN A 105 7.88 -0.41 -13.50
C ASN A 105 7.99 -0.37 -11.97
N ALA A 106 8.50 -1.46 -11.38
CA ALA A 106 8.71 -1.55 -9.94
C ALA A 106 9.66 -0.44 -9.46
N LEU A 107 10.81 -0.28 -10.12
CA LEU A 107 11.79 0.75 -9.80
C LEU A 107 11.20 2.16 -9.88
N ILE A 108 10.47 2.47 -10.96
CA ILE A 108 9.83 3.78 -11.13
C ILE A 108 8.82 4.04 -9.99
N ALA A 109 8.00 3.04 -9.66
CA ALA A 109 6.96 3.19 -8.65
C ALA A 109 7.54 3.40 -7.23
N VAL A 110 8.50 2.58 -6.80
CA VAL A 110 9.11 2.72 -5.46
C VAL A 110 10.01 3.96 -5.35
N GLN A 111 10.65 4.38 -6.45
CA GLN A 111 11.34 5.66 -6.52
C GLN A 111 10.36 6.81 -6.29
N THR A 112 9.23 6.81 -7.03
CA THR A 112 8.20 7.86 -6.88
C THR A 112 7.66 7.90 -5.45
N ALA A 113 7.45 6.75 -4.81
CA ALA A 113 7.01 6.70 -3.41
C ALA A 113 8.03 7.38 -2.47
N THR A 114 9.33 7.14 -2.68
CA THR A 114 10.43 7.76 -1.92
C THR A 114 10.51 9.26 -2.17
N ASP A 115 10.24 9.71 -3.40
CA ASP A 115 10.26 11.14 -3.75
C ASP A 115 9.04 11.90 -3.17
N LEU A 116 7.89 11.23 -3.04
CA LEU A 116 6.67 11.80 -2.47
C LEU A 116 6.70 11.89 -0.95
N ASP A 117 7.39 10.97 -0.27
CA ASP A 117 7.58 11.00 1.19
C ASP A 117 9.06 10.74 1.57
N PRO A 118 9.95 11.72 1.33
CA PRO A 118 11.39 11.56 1.50
C PRO A 118 11.90 11.23 2.92
N PRO A 119 11.21 11.59 4.02
CA PRO A 119 11.56 11.17 5.38
C PRO A 119 11.25 9.69 5.69
N ASN A 120 10.40 9.04 4.88
CA ASN A 120 9.94 7.69 5.15
C ASN A 120 11.01 6.64 4.81
N ALA A 121 11.75 6.24 5.84
CA ALA A 121 12.82 5.26 5.71
C ALA A 121 12.33 3.90 5.16
N MET A 122 11.05 3.55 5.34
CA MET A 122 10.54 2.29 4.78
C MET A 122 10.54 2.35 3.25
N TYR A 123 10.05 3.43 2.65
CA TYR A 123 10.09 3.61 1.19
C TYR A 123 11.52 3.65 0.65
N ALA A 124 12.42 4.36 1.32
CA ALA A 124 13.84 4.37 0.95
C ALA A 124 14.47 2.97 1.01
N CYS A 125 14.17 2.17 2.04
CA CYS A 125 14.65 0.79 2.14
C CYS A 125 14.11 -0.09 1.00
N VAL A 126 12.82 -0.01 0.69
CA VAL A 126 12.21 -0.79 -0.39
C VAL A 126 12.80 -0.39 -1.75
N TYR A 127 13.02 0.90 -1.99
CA TYR A 127 13.68 1.36 -3.22
C TYR A 127 15.13 0.86 -3.32
N ALA A 128 15.90 0.92 -2.23
CA ALA A 128 17.26 0.40 -2.20
C ALA A 128 17.31 -1.12 -2.47
N VAL A 129 16.37 -1.89 -1.90
CA VAL A 129 16.25 -3.34 -2.18
C VAL A 129 15.95 -3.58 -3.66
N ALA A 130 15.01 -2.83 -4.24
CA ALA A 130 14.67 -2.95 -5.66
C ALA A 130 15.88 -2.61 -6.57
N LEU A 131 16.63 -1.55 -6.25
CA LEU A 131 17.86 -1.17 -6.95
C LEU A 131 18.93 -2.26 -6.86
N HIS A 132 19.12 -2.83 -5.68
CA HIS A 132 20.07 -3.92 -5.46
C HIS A 132 19.70 -5.16 -6.28
N SER A 133 18.43 -5.57 -6.26
CA SER A 133 17.92 -6.68 -7.08
C SER A 133 18.06 -6.44 -8.58
N ALA A 134 18.06 -5.18 -9.02
CA ALA A 134 18.31 -4.76 -10.40
C ALA A 134 19.82 -4.60 -10.73
N GLY A 135 20.73 -4.95 -9.81
CA GLY A 135 22.19 -4.82 -9.99
C GLY A 135 22.74 -3.41 -9.84
N ARG A 136 21.91 -2.42 -9.44
CA ARG A 136 22.28 -1.01 -9.27
C ARG A 136 22.76 -0.74 -7.84
N VAL A 137 23.79 -1.46 -7.43
CA VAL A 137 24.27 -1.49 -6.03
C VAL A 137 24.70 -0.11 -5.53
N ASP A 138 25.44 0.65 -6.34
CA ASP A 138 25.91 2.00 -5.96
C ASP A 138 24.74 2.96 -5.71
N GLN A 139 23.68 2.87 -6.51
CA GLN A 139 22.47 3.68 -6.33
C GLN A 139 21.72 3.28 -5.06
N ALA A 140 21.64 1.97 -4.77
CA ALA A 140 21.01 1.46 -3.55
C ALA A 140 21.69 2.01 -2.28
N LEU A 141 23.04 1.99 -2.26
CA LEU A 141 23.82 2.54 -1.15
C LEU A 141 23.60 4.04 -0.98
N ALA A 142 23.63 4.80 -2.09
CA ALA A 142 23.41 6.24 -2.07
C ALA A 142 22.02 6.61 -1.49
N VAL A 143 20.97 5.87 -1.86
CA VAL A 143 19.61 6.07 -1.31
C VAL A 143 19.57 5.84 0.20
N LEU A 144 20.19 4.77 0.69
CA LEU A 144 20.22 4.45 2.13
C LEU A 144 21.03 5.48 2.92
N GLU A 145 22.18 5.91 2.39
CA GLU A 145 23.00 6.95 3.02
C GLU A 145 22.24 8.27 3.15
N GLN A 146 21.52 8.67 2.10
CA GLN A 146 20.66 9.86 2.14
C GLN A 146 19.57 9.72 3.19
N ALA A 147 18.84 8.60 3.24
CA ALA A 147 17.78 8.36 4.22
C ALA A 147 18.30 8.41 5.67
N LEU A 148 19.46 7.79 5.93
CA LEU A 148 20.10 7.81 7.25
C LEU A 148 20.58 9.21 7.64
N SER A 149 21.12 9.97 6.69
CA SER A 149 21.59 11.33 6.95
C SER A 149 20.46 12.27 7.37
N ARG A 150 19.28 12.14 6.76
CA ARG A 150 18.08 12.94 7.10
C ARG A 150 17.56 12.64 8.50
N ARG A 151 17.41 11.34 8.84
CA ARG A 151 17.02 10.93 10.20
C ARG A 151 17.98 11.44 11.27
N ARG A 152 19.28 11.45 10.97
CA ARG A 152 20.29 11.97 11.88
C ARG A 152 20.07 13.47 12.14
N ILE A 153 19.74 14.26 11.12
CA ILE A 153 19.49 15.70 11.27
C ILE A 153 18.21 15.96 12.08
N GLU A 154 17.14 15.19 11.85
CA GLU A 154 15.90 15.32 12.62
C GLU A 154 16.14 15.13 14.13
N ILE A 155 16.95 14.15 14.53
CA ILE A 155 17.27 13.90 15.95
C ILE A 155 17.98 15.10 16.62
N TYR A 156 18.74 15.89 15.87
CA TYR A 156 19.47 17.05 16.40
C TYR A 156 18.66 18.36 16.44
N CYS A 157 17.59 18.49 15.64
CA CYS A 157 16.79 19.72 15.60
C CYS A 157 15.71 19.82 16.71
N TRP A 158 15.54 18.80 17.54
CA TRP A 158 14.58 18.79 18.66
C TRP A 158 15.25 18.88 20.06
N ARG A 159 16.46 19.44 20.14
CA ARG A 159 17.21 19.67 21.39
C ARG A 159 17.46 21.15 21.62
#